data_AF-Q05XF0-F1
#
_entry.id   AF-Q05XF0-F1
#
_cell.length_a   1.000
_cell.length_b   1.000
_cell.length_c   1.000
_cell.angle_alpha   90.00
_cell.angle_beta   90.00
_cell.angle_gamma   90.00
#
_symmetry.space_group_name_H-M   'P 1'
#
loop_
_entity.id
_entity.type
_entity.pdbx_description
1 polymer ?
#
loop_
_entity_poly.entity_id
_entity_poly.type
_entity_poly.pdbx_seq_one_letter_code
_entity_poly.pdbx_strand_id
1 'polypeptide(L)' 'MDFTVVILNEHVPAYAGITWSEWKDSNRKQMRSEGDNWSKATLAGNDIWDCLDKNKINRLHLVQWKPEADTLYKVSLPDR' A
#
# COMPACT_ATOMS: atom_id res chain seq x y z
N MET A 1 -12.66 10.15 -1.11
CA MET A 1 -12.79 8.69 -1.23
C MET A 1 -11.63 8.07 -0.49
N ASP A 2 -11.81 6.89 0.09
CA ASP A 2 -10.74 6.23 0.82
C ASP A 2 -10.07 5.16 -0.05
N PHE A 3 -8.74 5.08 0.08
CA PHE A 3 -7.90 4.16 -0.66
C PHE A 3 -7.12 3.31 0.32
N THR A 4 -7.16 1.99 0.12
CA THR A 4 -6.21 1.07 0.75
C THR A 4 -4.92 1.10 -0.05
N VAL A 5 -3.85 1.54 0.59
CA VAL A 5 -2.50 1.68 0.03
C VAL A 5 -1.60 0.63 0.68
N VAL A 6 -0.81 -0.10 -0.12
CA VAL A 6 0.08 -1.17 0.35
C VAL A 6 1.51 -0.85 -0.05
N ILE A 7 2.42 -0.85 0.91
CA ILE A 7 3.87 -0.60 0.73
C ILE A 7 4.71 -1.71 1.36
N LEU A 8 6.00 -1.74 1.03
CA LEU A 8 6.97 -2.56 1.74
C LEU A 8 7.20 -2.01 3.17
N ASN A 9 7.32 -2.90 4.16
CA ASN A 9 7.56 -2.53 5.56
C ASN A 9 8.85 -1.73 5.73
N GLU A 10 9.86 -1.96 4.88
CA GLU A 10 11.12 -1.19 4.92
C GLU A 10 10.89 0.32 4.71
N HIS A 11 9.80 0.70 4.06
CA HIS A 11 9.44 2.09 3.80
C HIS A 11 8.49 2.68 4.85
N VAL A 12 7.90 1.86 5.74
CA VAL A 12 7.01 2.35 6.82
C VAL A 12 7.69 3.41 7.70
N PRO A 13 8.97 3.26 8.12
CA PRO A 13 9.65 4.29 8.89
C PRO A 13 9.74 5.66 8.19
N ALA A 14 9.74 5.68 6.85
CA ALA A 14 9.74 6.94 6.09
C ALA A 14 8.40 7.69 6.17
N TYR A 15 7.32 7.01 6.58
CA TYR A 15 5.96 7.54 6.66
C TYR A 15 5.38 7.37 8.07
N ALA A 16 6.16 7.68 9.11
CA ALA A 16 5.77 7.50 10.52
C ALA A 16 4.52 8.30 10.95
N GLY A 17 4.07 9.28 10.16
CA GLY A 17 2.82 10.02 10.38
C GLY A 17 1.55 9.27 9.96
N ILE A 18 1.69 8.06 9.40
CA ILE A 18 0.59 7.25 8.89
C ILE A 18 0.48 5.97 9.72
N THR A 19 -0.75 5.62 10.08
CA THR A 19 -1.02 4.37 10.80
C THR A 19 -1.02 3.20 9.83
N TRP A 20 0.09 2.47 9.79
CA TRP A 20 0.24 1.26 9.00
C TRP A 20 -0.21 0.03 9.79
N SER A 21 -0.93 -0.86 9.12
CA SER A 21 -1.32 -2.18 9.63
C SER A 21 -0.67 -3.26 8.78
N GLU A 22 -0.33 -4.41 9.38
CA GLU A 22 0.22 -5.54 8.64
C GLU A 22 -0.71 -5.96 7.49
N TRP A 23 -0.17 -6.06 6.27
CA TRP A 23 -0.90 -6.54 5.11
C TRP A 23 -0.65 -8.04 4.96
N LYS A 24 -1.58 -8.86 5.47
CA LYS A 24 -1.60 -10.31 5.23
C LYS A 24 -2.68 -10.63 4.22
N ASP A 25 -2.28 -11.01 3.01
CA ASP A 25 -3.20 -11.66 2.08
C ASP A 25 -3.49 -13.07 2.62
N SER A 26 -4.77 -13.35 2.88
CA SER A 26 -5.26 -14.65 3.34
C SER A 26 -4.81 -15.80 2.44
N ASN A 27 -4.52 -15.54 1.15
CA ASN A 27 -4.05 -16.52 0.18
C ASN A 27 -2.55 -16.84 0.29
N ARG A 28 -1.76 -16.09 1.08
CA ARG A 28 -0.29 -16.24 1.14
C ARG A 28 0.27 -17.15 2.21
N LYS A 29 -0.54 -17.71 3.12
CA LYS A 29 -0.04 -18.76 4.05
C LYS A 29 0.59 -19.97 3.32
N GLN A 30 0.45 -20.08 1.99
CA GLN A 30 1.02 -21.13 1.15
C GLN A 30 2.29 -20.72 0.35
N MET A 31 2.65 -19.44 0.25
CA MET A 31 3.78 -19.00 -0.59
C MET A 31 4.97 -18.56 0.28
N ARG A 32 5.85 -19.51 0.62
CA ARG A 32 7.16 -19.27 1.23
C ARG A 32 8.11 -18.63 0.20
N SER A 33 8.06 -17.32 0.04
CA SER A 33 9.18 -16.56 -0.50
C SER A 33 9.37 -15.32 0.37
N GLU A 34 10.60 -14.85 0.52
CA GLU A 34 11.04 -13.86 1.52
C GLU A 34 10.42 -12.45 1.44
N GLY A 35 9.28 -12.29 0.74
CA GLY A 35 8.60 -11.01 0.46
C GLY A 35 7.31 -10.76 1.24
N ASP A 36 7.19 -11.25 2.48
CA ASP A 36 5.98 -11.17 3.32
C ASP A 36 5.90 -9.94 4.23
N ASN A 37 6.78 -8.96 4.06
CA ASN A 37 6.85 -7.79 4.94
C ASN A 37 6.15 -6.58 4.30
N TRP A 38 4.83 -6.64 4.13
CA TRP A 38 4.05 -5.52 3.58
C TRP A 38 3.10 -4.92 4.62
N SER A 39 2.85 -3.64 4.45
CA SER A 39 1.99 -2.84 5.32
C SER A 39 0.96 -2.11 4.51
N LYS A 40 -0.24 -2.00 5.05
CA LYS A 40 -1.33 -1.22 4.47
C LYS A 40 -1.78 -0.07 5.35
N ALA A 41 -2.26 0.98 4.70
CA ALA A 41 -2.96 2.08 5.36
C ALA A 41 -4.22 2.42 4.55
N THR A 42 -5.26 2.91 5.22
CA THR A 42 -6.42 3.52 4.57
C THR A 42 -6.22 5.03 4.61
N LEU A 43 -6.20 5.65 3.44
CA LEU A 43 -5.88 7.06 3.27
C LEU A 43 -6.96 7.74 2.42
N ALA A 44 -7.33 8.95 2.81
CA ALA A 44 -8.34 9.74 2.10
C ALA A 44 -7.71 10.55 0.96
N GLY A 45 -8.37 10.57 -0.20
CA GLY A 45 -7.99 11.37 -1.35
C GLY A 45 -9.14 11.56 -2.34
N ASN A 46 -8.97 12.48 -3.28
CA ASN A 46 -9.87 12.61 -4.42
C ASN A 46 -9.64 11.47 -5.43
N ASP A 47 -8.38 11.10 -5.63
CA ASP A 47 -7.93 9.93 -6.38
C ASP A 47 -6.69 9.33 -5.69
N ILE A 48 -6.15 8.24 -6.25
CA ILE A 48 -4.96 7.58 -5.70
C ILE A 48 -3.72 8.48 -5.74
N TRP A 49 -3.56 9.35 -6.75
CA TRP A 49 -2.40 10.21 -6.89
C TRP A 49 -2.43 11.36 -5.89
N ASP A 50 -3.60 11.98 -5.69
CA ASP A 50 -3.86 12.98 -4.65
C ASP A 50 -3.63 12.39 -3.25
N CYS A 51 -4.08 11.15 -3.03
CA CYS A 51 -3.83 10.41 -1.80
C CYS A 51 -2.32 10.24 -1.53
N LEU A 52 -1.54 9.81 -2.52
CA LEU A 52 -0.09 9.63 -2.36
C LEU A 52 0.62 10.97 -2.14
N ASP A 53 0.25 12.01 -2.90
CA ASP A 53 0.87 13.32 -2.84
C ASP A 53 0.65 14.02 -1.48
N LYS A 54 -0.60 14.02 -0.99
CA LYS A 54 -0.95 14.55 0.34
C LYS A 54 -0.17 13.91 1.48
N ASN A 55 0.07 12.61 1.35
CA ASN A 55 0.80 11.81 2.34
C ASN A 55 2.30 11.72 2.04
N LYS A 56 2.78 12.41 1.00
CA LYS A 56 4.18 12.39 0.51
C LYS A 56 4.73 10.99 0.29
N ILE A 57 3.86 10.05 -0.11
CA ILE A 57 4.25 8.68 -0.39
C ILE A 57 4.88 8.62 -1.78
N ASN A 58 6.12 8.14 -1.84
CA ASN A 58 6.78 7.85 -3.09
C ASN A 58 6.03 6.73 -3.82
N ARG A 59 5.63 6.99 -5.07
CA ARG A 59 4.93 6.04 -5.95
C ARG A 59 5.72 4.75 -6.17
N LEU A 60 7.05 4.81 -6.12
CA LEU A 60 7.91 3.62 -6.26
C LEU A 60 7.86 2.70 -5.03
N HIS A 61 7.45 3.21 -3.87
CA HIS A 61 7.28 2.41 -2.66
C HIS A 61 5.89 1.76 -2.60
N LEU A 62 4.98 2.15 -3.50
CA LEU A 62 3.65 1.60 -3.62
C LEU A 62 3.71 0.25 -4.34
N VAL A 63 3.27 -0.80 -3.66
CA VAL A 63 3.22 -2.15 -4.21
C VAL A 63 1.84 -2.40 -4.81
N GLN A 64 0.79 -2.08 -4.06
CA GLN A 64 -0.60 -2.26 -4.47
C GLN A 64 -1.48 -1.17 -3.89
N TRP A 65 -2.61 -0.93 -4.53
CA TRP A 65 -3.64 -0.05 -4.02
C TRP A 65 -5.03 -0.47 -4.50
N LYS A 66 -6.06 -0.09 -3.76
CA LYS A 66 -7.44 -0.14 -4.24
C LYS A 66 -8.26 0.98 -3.62
N PRO A 67 -9.30 1.48 -4.30
CA PRO A 67 -10.37 2.17 -3.60
C PRO A 67 -10.96 1.25 -2.53
N GLU A 68 -11.35 1.79 -1.38
CA GLU A 68 -11.92 0.98 -0.29
C GLU A 68 -13.19 0.25 -0.72
N ALA A 69 -14.02 0.93 -1.53
CA ALA A 69 -15.24 0.38 -2.11
C ALA A 69 -15.01 -0.72 -3.17
N ASP A 70 -13.77 -0.90 -3.63
CA ASP A 70 -13.42 -1.91 -4.63
C ASP A 70 -12.89 -3.19 -3.95
N THR A 71 -13.03 -4.32 -4.61
CA THR A 71 -12.53 -5.62 -4.13
C THR A 71 -11.18 -5.98 -4.72
N LEU A 72 -10.84 -5.44 -5.90
CA LEU A 72 -9.62 -5.80 -6.62
C LEU A 72 -8.48 -4.80 -6.36
N TYR A 73 -7.31 -5.33 -6.00
CA TYR A 73 -6.08 -4.53 -5.92
C TYR A 73 -5.52 -4.25 -7.31
N LYS A 74 -5.14 -3.00 -7.53
CA LYS A 74 -4.32 -2.57 -8.66
C LYS A 74 -2.86 -2.60 -8.25
N VAL A 75 -2.03 -3.17 -9.10
CA VAL A 75 -0.59 -3.29 -8.86
C VAL A 75 0.09 -2.03 -9.37
N SER A 76 0.91 -1.43 -8.51
CA SER A 76 1.84 -0.37 -8.86
C SER A 76 3.17 -1.05 -9.13
N LEU A 77 3.48 -1.31 -10.39
CA LEU A 77 4.81 -1.80 -10.74
C LEU A 77 5.75 -0.59 -10.74
N PRO A 78 6.87 -0.62 -9.99
CA PRO A 78 7.89 0.42 -10.11
C PRO A 78 8.40 0.45 -11.54
N ASP A 79 8.58 1.67 -12.07
CA ASP A 79 9.17 1.87 -13.41
C ASP A 79 10.60 1.32 -13.39
N ARG A 80 10.92 0.50 -14.38
CA ARG A 80 12.14 -0.33 -14.41
C ARG A 80 13.38 0.46 -14.80
#